data_AF-A0A7X5ZGW1-F1
#
_entry.id   AF-A0A7X5ZGW1-F1
#
_cell.length_a   1.000
_cell.length_b   1.000
_cell.length_c   1.000
_cell.angle_alpha   90.00
_cell.angle_beta   90.00
_cell.angle_gamma   90.00
#
_symmetry.space_group_name_H-M   'P 1'
#
loop_
_entity.id
_entity.type
_entity.pdbx_description
1 polymer ?
#
loop_
_entity_poly.entity_id
_entity_poly.type
_entity_poly.pdbx_seq_one_letter_code
_entity_poly.pdbx_strand_id
1 'polypeptide(L)'
;MRSIINRFLFTAVPLTAALIIAACSHAEPPAPEAASAAATTAASSPAPGRAAPANPALGSPEWLAWVDKILAVSDDGHGPTPGSAEWDDAVNRKLGQEAPQAKPGSAEWQQSVDALLRTRVATH
;
A
#
# COMPACT_ATOMS: atom_id res chain seq x y z
N MET A 1 31.37 -11.54 25.34
CA MET A 1 32.49 -10.57 25.46
C MET A 1 32.40 -9.60 24.27
N ARG A 2 32.06 -8.33 24.53
CA ARG A 2 32.87 -7.12 24.24
C ARG A 2 33.17 -6.90 22.74
N SER A 3 32.38 -6.10 22.02
CA SER A 3 32.50 -4.63 21.82
C SER A 3 33.88 -4.12 21.38
N ILE A 4 33.92 -3.61 20.13
CA ILE A 4 34.83 -2.59 19.56
C ILE A 4 33.88 -1.83 18.59
N ILE A 5 33.34 -0.62 18.77
CA ILE A 5 33.76 0.70 19.29
C ILE A 5 34.89 1.36 18.47
N ASN A 6 34.48 2.44 17.77
CA ASN A 6 35.20 3.69 17.46
C ASN A 6 36.17 3.72 16.26
N ARG A 7 36.35 4.81 15.47
CA ARG A 7 35.96 6.24 15.57
C ARG A 7 36.44 6.97 14.29
N PHE A 8 35.58 7.81 13.70
CA PHE A 8 35.86 9.10 13.04
C PHE A 8 36.53 9.09 11.64
N LEU A 9 36.04 9.84 10.64
CA LEU A 9 35.90 11.31 10.62
C LEU A 9 34.86 11.81 9.59
N PHE A 10 34.17 12.90 9.98
CA PHE A 10 33.61 14.02 9.18
C PHE A 10 32.51 13.72 8.14
N THR A 11 31.32 14.34 8.20
CA THR A 11 31.14 15.81 8.19
C THR A 11 29.79 16.19 8.82
N ALA A 12 29.82 17.17 9.71
CA ALA A 12 28.65 17.83 10.27
C ALA A 12 28.03 18.79 9.25
N VAL A 13 26.70 18.80 9.13
CA VAL A 13 25.95 19.93 8.60
C VAL A 13 24.86 20.27 9.62
N PRO A 14 25.03 21.32 10.43
CA PRO A 14 23.96 21.88 11.22
C PRO A 14 23.19 22.84 10.31
N LEU A 15 21.89 22.62 10.11
CA LEU A 15 21.02 23.71 9.67
C LEU A 15 19.71 23.71 10.45
N THR A 16 19.78 24.44 11.54
CA THR A 16 18.65 25.03 12.26
C THR A 16 17.92 26.01 11.33
N ALA A 17 16.66 25.75 11.03
CA ALA A 17 15.67 26.76 10.62
C ALA A 17 14.30 26.24 11.08
N ALA A 18 13.85 26.61 12.28
CA ALA A 18 13.06 27.82 12.56
C ALA A 18 11.72 27.85 11.80
N LEU A 19 10.68 27.38 12.50
CA LEU A 19 9.32 27.93 12.62
C LEU A 19 8.76 28.74 11.43
N ILE A 20 7.73 28.21 10.77
CA ILE A 20 6.51 28.99 10.48
C ILE A 20 5.28 28.15 10.84
N ILE A 21 4.60 28.62 11.88
CA ILE A 21 3.23 28.25 12.25
C ILE A 21 2.34 28.93 11.22
N ALA A 22 1.87 28.18 10.22
CA ALA A 22 0.71 28.59 9.44
C ALA A 22 -0.51 27.91 10.04
N ALA A 23 -1.11 28.58 11.03
CA ALA A 23 -2.48 28.33 11.42
C ALA A 23 -3.38 28.64 10.21
N CYS A 24 -3.69 27.62 9.42
CA CYS A 24 -4.88 27.67 8.57
C CYS A 24 -6.06 27.36 9.45
N SER A 25 -6.57 28.42 10.08
CA SER A 25 -7.90 28.51 10.66
C SER A 25 -8.90 27.77 9.79
N HIS A 26 -9.42 26.64 10.28
CA HIS A 26 -10.67 26.11 9.76
C HIS A 26 -11.77 26.99 10.35
N ALA A 27 -12.16 28.01 9.58
CA ALA A 27 -13.33 28.83 9.88
C ALA A 27 -14.57 27.93 9.82
N GLU A 28 -15.19 27.73 10.98
CA GLU A 28 -16.53 27.19 11.15
C GLU A 28 -17.59 28.26 10.77
N PRO A 29 -18.88 27.91 10.67
CA PRO A 29 -19.65 27.65 9.45
C PRO A 29 -20.55 28.85 9.03
N PRO A 30 -21.17 28.76 7.84
CA PRO A 30 -22.58 29.13 7.75
C PRO A 30 -23.43 27.95 7.29
N ALA A 31 -24.45 27.62 8.10
CA ALA A 31 -25.57 26.77 7.71
C ALA A 31 -26.59 27.59 6.87
N PRO A 32 -27.69 26.99 6.41
CA PRO A 32 -27.80 26.15 5.22
C PRO A 32 -28.74 26.81 4.19
N GLU A 33 -28.43 26.78 2.89
CA GLU A 33 -29.48 26.97 1.89
C GLU A 33 -29.17 26.26 0.58
N ALA A 34 -30.22 25.68 0.03
CA ALA A 34 -30.23 24.75 -1.07
C ALA A 34 -29.85 25.41 -2.40
N ALA A 35 -29.00 24.76 -3.19
CA ALA A 35 -29.23 24.54 -4.61
C ALA A 35 -28.16 23.63 -5.19
N SER A 36 -28.64 22.58 -5.86
CA SER A 36 -27.89 21.65 -6.68
C SER A 36 -26.92 22.34 -7.64
N ALA A 37 -25.65 21.97 -7.59
CA ALA A 37 -24.78 21.94 -8.76
C ALA A 37 -23.70 20.88 -8.55
N ALA A 38 -23.79 19.83 -9.36
CA ALA A 38 -22.81 18.77 -9.46
C ALA A 38 -21.40 19.36 -9.70
N ALA A 39 -20.53 19.25 -8.70
CA ALA A 39 -19.10 19.19 -8.92
C ALA A 39 -18.73 17.72 -8.82
N THR A 40 -18.72 17.06 -9.97
CA THR A 40 -18.09 15.77 -10.17
C THR A 40 -16.66 15.88 -9.68
N THR A 41 -16.40 15.42 -8.46
CA THR A 41 -15.06 15.01 -8.09
C THR A 41 -14.74 13.87 -9.05
N ALA A 42 -14.03 14.18 -10.13
CA ALA A 42 -13.26 13.19 -10.86
C ALA A 42 -12.17 12.72 -9.89
N ALA A 43 -12.59 11.91 -8.90
CA ALA A 43 -11.73 10.92 -8.31
C ALA A 43 -11.22 10.13 -9.51
N SER A 44 -9.90 10.16 -9.72
CA SER A 44 -9.22 9.29 -10.66
C SER A 44 -9.73 7.88 -10.39
N SER A 45 -10.70 7.45 -11.20
CA SER A 45 -11.30 6.14 -11.04
C SER A 45 -10.18 5.18 -11.41
N PRO A 46 -9.72 4.31 -10.49
CA PRO A 46 -8.74 3.31 -10.85
C PRO A 46 -9.31 2.54 -12.04
N ALA A 47 -8.48 2.25 -13.04
CA ALA A 47 -8.90 1.55 -14.24
C ALA A 47 -9.84 0.38 -13.86
N PRO A 48 -11.02 0.24 -14.51
CA PRO A 48 -12.01 -0.75 -14.12
C PRO A 48 -11.36 -2.13 -14.06
N GLY A 49 -11.30 -2.68 -12.85
CA GLY A 49 -10.64 -3.96 -12.56
C GLY A 49 -9.34 -3.89 -11.76
N ARG A 50 -8.77 -2.71 -11.51
CA ARG A 50 -7.60 -2.53 -10.62
C ARG A 50 -7.97 -1.95 -9.25
N ALA A 51 -9.21 -1.48 -9.10
CA ALA A 51 -9.74 -1.01 -7.83
C ALA A 51 -9.70 -2.14 -6.79
N ALA A 52 -9.05 -1.86 -5.65
CA ALA A 52 -9.09 -2.77 -4.52
C ALA A 52 -10.54 -2.92 -4.03
N PRO A 53 -11.03 -4.15 -3.79
CA PRO A 53 -12.30 -4.35 -3.12
C PRO A 53 -12.30 -3.60 -1.78
N ALA A 54 -13.46 -3.13 -1.35
CA ALA A 54 -13.62 -2.38 -0.11
C ALA A 54 -13.28 -3.27 1.10
N ASN A 55 -12.00 -3.32 1.45
CA ASN A 55 -11.42 -4.06 2.55
C ASN A 55 -11.89 -5.53 2.65
N PRO A 56 -11.53 -6.40 1.69
CA PRO A 56 -11.81 -7.82 1.80
C PRO A 56 -11.11 -8.39 3.05
N ALA A 57 -11.67 -9.47 3.62
CA ALA A 57 -10.97 -10.18 4.69
C ALA A 57 -9.65 -10.74 4.13
N LEU A 58 -8.53 -10.56 4.84
CA LEU A 58 -7.24 -11.05 4.38
C LEU A 58 -7.28 -12.58 4.25
N GLY A 59 -6.76 -13.09 3.13
CA GLY A 59 -6.82 -14.51 2.80
C GLY A 59 -8.17 -15.02 2.29
N SER A 60 -9.18 -14.15 2.16
CA SER A 60 -10.45 -14.53 1.53
C SER A 60 -10.29 -14.76 0.02
N PRO A 61 -11.21 -15.50 -0.61
CA PRO A 61 -11.18 -15.74 -2.05
C PRO A 61 -11.19 -14.43 -2.86
N GLU A 62 -11.95 -13.42 -2.43
CA GLU A 62 -11.95 -12.13 -3.11
C GLU A 62 -10.62 -11.36 -2.97
N TRP A 63 -9.94 -11.47 -1.82
CA TRP A 63 -8.61 -10.89 -1.65
C TRP A 63 -7.58 -11.59 -2.54
N LEU A 64 -7.58 -12.93 -2.54
CA LEU A 64 -6.68 -13.74 -3.36
C LEU A 64 -6.84 -13.43 -4.86
N ALA A 65 -8.08 -13.35 -5.36
CA ALA A 65 -8.36 -13.00 -6.74
C ALA A 65 -7.89 -11.57 -7.11
N TRP A 66 -8.00 -10.63 -6.17
CA TRP A 66 -7.49 -9.28 -6.37
C TRP A 66 -5.96 -9.24 -6.42
N VAL A 67 -5.27 -9.89 -5.48
CA VAL A 67 -3.80 -10.00 -5.48
C VAL A 67 -3.31 -10.64 -6.78
N ASP A 68 -3.94 -11.73 -7.18
CA ASP A 68 -3.63 -12.47 -8.40
C ASP A 68 -3.73 -11.56 -9.64
N LYS A 69 -4.80 -10.76 -9.73
CA LYS A 69 -5.01 -9.81 -10.81
C LYS A 69 -4.02 -8.65 -10.83
N ILE A 70 -3.65 -8.13 -9.67
CA ILE A 70 -2.71 -7.00 -9.56
C ILE A 70 -1.31 -7.42 -9.97
N LEU A 71 -0.89 -8.61 -9.54
CA LEU A 71 0.45 -9.14 -9.78
C LEU A 71 0.56 -10.01 -11.04
N ALA A 72 -0.57 -10.29 -11.69
CA ALA A 72 -0.70 -11.25 -12.78
C ALA A 72 0.03 -12.56 -12.42
N VAL A 73 -0.36 -13.16 -11.29
CA VAL A 73 0.25 -14.40 -10.79
C VAL A 73 -0.24 -15.58 -11.63
N SER A 74 -1.55 -15.64 -11.89
CA SER A 74 -2.15 -16.57 -12.83
C SER A 74 -2.35 -15.90 -14.18
N ASP A 75 -1.37 -16.05 -15.06
CA ASP A 75 -1.46 -15.57 -16.44
C ASP A 75 -2.19 -16.62 -17.31
N ASP A 76 -3.22 -16.21 -18.05
CA ASP A 76 -3.99 -17.06 -18.97
C ASP A 76 -4.57 -18.38 -18.39
N GLY A 77 -4.81 -18.42 -17.06
CA GLY A 77 -5.31 -19.63 -16.39
C GLY A 77 -4.24 -20.72 -16.17
N HIS A 78 -2.99 -20.42 -16.51
CA HIS A 78 -1.81 -21.24 -16.22
C HIS A 78 -1.07 -20.68 -15.01
N GLY A 79 -1.71 -20.77 -13.84
CA GLY A 79 -1.16 -20.28 -12.59
C GLY A 79 -1.37 -21.26 -11.45
N PRO A 80 -0.56 -21.15 -10.38
CA PRO A 80 -0.83 -21.87 -9.15
C PRO A 80 -2.20 -21.45 -8.59
N THR A 81 -2.93 -22.39 -7.99
CA THR A 81 -4.23 -22.11 -7.38
C THR A 81 -4.12 -21.02 -6.32
N PRO A 82 -4.93 -19.93 -6.38
CA PRO A 82 -4.86 -18.87 -5.38
C PRO A 82 -5.02 -19.39 -3.94
N GLY A 83 -4.12 -18.96 -3.06
CA GLY A 83 -4.07 -19.40 -1.66
C GLY A 83 -3.35 -20.74 -1.44
N SER A 84 -2.77 -21.36 -2.47
CA SER A 84 -1.82 -22.45 -2.30
C SER A 84 -0.42 -21.92 -1.94
N ALA A 85 0.42 -22.76 -1.34
CA ALA A 85 1.80 -22.40 -1.05
C ALA A 85 2.60 -22.01 -2.32
N GLU A 86 2.33 -22.67 -3.45
CA GLU A 86 2.95 -22.35 -4.74
C GLU A 86 2.53 -20.97 -5.24
N TRP A 87 1.29 -20.55 -4.96
CA TRP A 87 0.80 -19.22 -5.26
C TRP A 87 1.44 -18.17 -4.35
N ASP A 88 1.58 -18.44 -3.05
CA ASP A 88 2.25 -17.54 -2.11
C ASP A 88 3.72 -17.29 -2.52
N ASP A 89 4.42 -18.34 -2.95
CA ASP A 89 5.79 -18.23 -3.47
C ASP A 89 5.84 -17.45 -4.80
N ALA A 90 4.87 -17.67 -5.68
CA ALA A 90 4.76 -16.91 -6.92
C ALA A 90 4.50 -15.42 -6.67
N VAL A 91 3.66 -15.08 -5.69
CA VAL A 91 3.42 -13.70 -5.23
C VAL A 91 4.72 -13.09 -4.72
N ASN A 92 5.45 -13.78 -3.83
CA ASN A 92 6.73 -13.27 -3.32
C ASN A 92 7.75 -13.05 -4.44
N ARG A 93 7.83 -13.96 -5.40
CA ARG A 93 8.70 -13.81 -6.57
C ARG A 93 8.34 -12.59 -7.41
N LYS A 94 7.04 -12.28 -7.57
CA LYS A 94 6.56 -11.08 -8.28
C LYS A 94 6.84 -9.79 -7.51
N LEU A 95 6.83 -9.84 -6.17
CA LEU A 95 7.15 -8.70 -5.32
C LEU A 95 8.67 -8.44 -5.23
N GLY A 96 9.51 -9.46 -5.42
CA GLY A 96 10.96 -9.31 -5.47
C GLY A 96 11.54 -8.79 -4.14
N GLN A 97 12.27 -7.67 -4.18
CA GLN A 97 12.88 -7.08 -2.98
C GLN A 97 11.86 -6.45 -2.03
N GLU A 98 10.66 -6.13 -2.52
CA GLU A 98 9.58 -5.57 -1.71
C GLU A 98 8.71 -6.68 -1.10
N ALA A 99 9.02 -7.95 -1.37
CA ALA A 99 8.32 -9.08 -0.79
C ALA A 99 8.39 -9.05 0.75
N PRO A 100 7.29 -9.37 1.45
CA PRO A 100 7.32 -9.46 2.90
C PRO A 100 8.34 -10.50 3.35
N GLN A 101 9.10 -10.16 4.38
CA GLN A 101 10.08 -11.07 4.99
C GLN A 101 9.41 -12.14 5.87
N ALA A 102 8.09 -12.03 6.07
CA ALA A 102 7.28 -13.01 6.80
C ALA A 102 7.13 -14.31 5.99
N LYS A 103 6.75 -15.39 6.68
CA LYS A 103 6.51 -16.69 6.05
C LYS A 103 5.37 -16.57 5.02
N PRO A 104 5.58 -16.99 3.75
CA PRO A 104 4.52 -17.00 2.75
C PRO A 104 3.26 -17.71 3.26
N GLY A 105 2.08 -17.13 3.00
CA GLY A 105 0.79 -17.64 3.45
C GLY A 105 0.43 -17.36 4.91
N SER A 106 1.32 -16.74 5.71
CA SER A 106 0.98 -16.34 7.09
C SER A 106 0.09 -15.08 7.13
N ALA A 107 -0.59 -14.85 8.25
CA ALA A 107 -1.44 -13.66 8.42
C ALA A 107 -0.63 -12.36 8.32
N GLU A 108 0.58 -12.33 8.88
CA GLU A 108 1.50 -11.19 8.81
C GLU A 108 1.99 -10.94 7.38
N TRP A 109 2.22 -12.02 6.62
CA TRP A 109 2.55 -11.94 5.21
C TRP A 109 1.39 -11.34 4.42
N GLN A 110 0.16 -11.83 4.60
CA GLN A 110 -1.04 -11.33 3.91
C GLN A 110 -1.29 -9.83 4.20
N GLN A 111 -1.12 -9.40 5.46
CA GLN A 111 -1.21 -7.98 5.84
C GLN A 111 -0.19 -7.11 5.10
N SER A 112 1.04 -7.59 5.02
CA SER A 112 2.13 -6.86 4.36
C SER A 112 1.92 -6.78 2.84
N VAL A 113 1.48 -7.88 2.21
CA VAL A 113 1.11 -7.90 0.79
C VAL A 113 -0.03 -6.92 0.51
N ASP A 114 -1.09 -6.94 1.32
CA ASP A 114 -2.24 -6.03 1.16
C ASP A 114 -1.80 -4.56 1.24
N ALA A 115 -1.05 -4.19 2.29
CA ALA A 115 -0.58 -2.82 2.47
C ALA A 115 0.30 -2.33 1.31
N LEU A 116 1.20 -3.19 0.84
CA LEU A 116 2.08 -2.89 -0.29
C LEU A 116 1.28 -2.71 -1.58
N LEU A 117 0.39 -3.65 -1.89
CA LEU A 117 -0.40 -3.59 -3.12
C LEU A 117 -1.36 -2.40 -3.11
N ARG A 118 -1.99 -2.07 -1.96
CA ARG A 118 -2.80 -0.86 -1.80
C ARG A 118 -2.01 0.42 -2.04
N THR A 119 -0.78 0.49 -1.53
CA THR A 119 0.11 1.64 -1.78
C THR A 119 0.42 1.79 -3.27
N ARG A 120 0.70 0.67 -3.96
CA ARG A 120 0.97 0.68 -5.41
C ARG A 120 -0.24 1.13 -6.24
N VAL A 121 -1.44 0.63 -5.97
CA VAL A 121 -2.64 1.08 -6.70
C VAL A 121 -3.05 2.51 -6.39
N ALA A 122 -2.68 3.06 -5.23
CA ALA A 122 -2.95 4.45 -4.90
C ALA A 122 -1.96 5.43 -5.55
N THR A 123 -0.76 4.95 -5.90
CA THR A 123 0.33 5.79 -6.45
C THR A 123 0.37 5.77 -7.98
N HIS A 124 -0.34 4.85 -8.63
CA HIS A 124 -0.44 4.71 -10.09
C HIS A 124 -1.74 5.29 -10.65
#